data_AF-A0A918MAP1-F1
#
_entry.id   AF-A0A918MAP1-F1
#
_cell.length_a   1.000
_cell.length_b   1.000
_cell.length_c   1.000
_cell.angle_alpha   90.00
_cell.angle_beta   90.00
_cell.angle_gamma   90.00
#
_symmetry.space_group_name_H-M   'P 1'
#
loop_
_entity.id
_entity.type
_entity.pdbx_description
1 polymer ?
#
loop_
_entity_poly.entity_id
_entity_poly.type
_entity_poly.pdbx_seq_one_letter_code
_entity_poly.pdbx_strand_id
1 'polypeptide(L)'
;MEPTVLRPKPMPGQDPRQGGGTPTPAHRPHAAPRRGRRLRTVLFGLSLGTLLVLSGVGIGTVGAAVIGMSRLAELQRQAPPATPSARATPAATASPAPAATPGAVLGVEAVDAEKAGALLVGVHVPGPGYAAGLVRGDVLLRFGSSRVDSAADLARFVAHARPGKPVLLTVRHTGGGFQQLTVLPGVVV
;
A
#
# COMPACT_ATOMS: atom_id res chain seq x y z
N MET A 1 -30.20 69.12 41.59
CA MET A 1 -29.79 68.33 42.76
C MET A 1 -30.40 66.96 42.58
N GLU A 2 -29.62 66.03 42.02
CA GLU A 2 -29.98 64.63 41.72
C GLU A 2 -28.71 63.79 41.96
N PRO A 3 -28.80 62.63 42.62
CA PRO A 3 -27.65 61.79 42.95
C PRO A 3 -27.39 60.79 41.80
N THR A 4 -26.15 60.61 41.36
CA THR A 4 -25.79 59.43 40.55
C THR A 4 -24.34 59.00 40.79
N VAL A 5 -24.28 57.79 41.35
CA VAL A 5 -23.19 56.84 41.53
C VAL A 5 -22.22 56.82 40.33
N LEU A 6 -20.92 57.06 40.58
CA LEU A 6 -19.86 56.73 39.64
C LEU A 6 -19.06 55.53 40.16
N ARG A 7 -19.17 54.41 39.43
CA ARG A 7 -18.55 53.11 39.68
C ARG A 7 -17.06 53.12 39.29
N PRO A 8 -16.11 52.80 40.19
CA PRO A 8 -14.72 52.60 39.77
C PRO A 8 -14.50 51.25 39.07
N LYS A 9 -13.58 51.25 38.10
CA LYS A 9 -13.22 50.18 37.15
C LYS A 9 -12.27 49.14 37.79
N PRO A 10 -12.33 47.82 37.46
CA PRO A 10 -11.41 46.81 37.98
C PRO A 10 -10.11 46.63 37.17
N MET A 11 -9.14 45.99 37.83
CA MET A 11 -7.66 45.90 37.66
C MET A 11 -7.09 45.18 36.41
N PRO A 12 -5.75 45.22 36.25
CA PRO A 12 -4.97 43.98 36.32
C PRO A 12 -3.73 44.10 37.22
N GLY A 13 -3.45 43.07 38.04
CA GLY A 13 -2.23 43.02 38.86
C GLY A 13 -2.39 42.38 40.24
N GLN A 14 -3.01 41.21 40.34
CA GLN A 14 -2.83 40.30 41.47
C GLN A 14 -2.11 39.06 40.90
N ASP A 15 -1.11 38.49 41.56
CA ASP A 15 -1.37 37.76 42.79
C ASP A 15 -0.31 37.85 43.90
N PRO A 16 -0.73 37.57 45.15
CA PRO A 16 0.02 37.81 46.38
C PRO A 16 0.87 36.62 46.81
N ARG A 17 1.88 36.97 47.61
CA ARG A 17 2.86 36.14 48.32
C ARG A 17 2.27 35.00 49.17
N GLN A 18 2.87 33.82 49.08
CA GLN A 18 3.08 32.84 50.18
C GLN A 18 4.43 32.16 49.87
N GLY A 19 5.46 32.11 50.71
CA GLY A 19 5.48 31.91 52.16
C GLY A 19 5.95 30.48 52.44
N GLY A 20 7.22 30.29 52.82
CA GLY A 20 7.71 29.03 53.41
C GLY A 20 8.91 28.40 52.70
N GLY A 21 10.12 28.65 53.23
CA GLY A 21 11.31 27.89 52.88
C GLY A 21 11.21 26.46 53.41
N THR A 22 11.36 25.48 52.51
CA THR A 22 11.70 24.10 52.82
C THR A 22 12.87 23.67 51.93
N PRO A 23 13.90 23.01 52.48
CA PRO A 23 15.10 22.69 51.72
C PRO A 23 14.80 21.58 50.70
N THR A 24 15.12 21.83 49.43
CA THR A 24 14.98 20.88 48.33
C THR A 24 16.02 19.75 48.51
N PRO A 25 15.63 18.47 48.60
CA PRO A 25 16.59 17.38 48.58
C PRO A 25 17.14 17.22 47.14
N ALA A 26 18.46 17.28 47.02
CA ALA A 26 19.19 17.06 45.79
C ALA A 26 18.79 15.72 45.14
N HIS A 27 18.28 15.79 43.92
CA HIS A 27 17.95 14.62 43.12
C HIS A 27 19.25 13.94 42.66
N ARG A 28 19.59 12.82 43.29
CA ARG A 28 20.61 11.87 42.80
C ARG A 28 20.19 11.35 41.42
N PRO A 29 21.04 11.39 40.39
CA PRO A 29 20.73 10.66 39.16
C PRO A 29 20.84 9.16 39.45
N HIS A 30 19.71 8.48 39.32
CA HIS A 30 19.61 7.03 39.32
C HIS A 30 20.47 6.44 38.19
N ALA A 31 21.49 5.67 38.55
CA ALA A 31 22.19 4.79 37.63
C ALA A 31 21.22 3.74 37.09
N ALA A 32 20.80 3.90 35.84
CA ALA A 32 19.93 2.94 35.16
C ALA A 32 20.73 1.69 34.75
N PRO A 33 20.30 0.47 35.12
CA PRO A 33 20.98 -0.74 34.74
C PRO A 33 20.77 -1.04 33.25
N ARG A 34 21.85 -0.95 32.47
CA ARG A 34 21.95 -1.31 31.03
C ARG A 34 21.79 -2.82 30.75
N ARG A 35 20.89 -3.53 31.44
CA ARG A 35 20.74 -4.99 31.33
C ARG A 35 19.59 -5.47 30.43
N GLY A 36 18.67 -4.58 30.05
CA GLY A 36 17.48 -4.95 29.26
C GLY A 36 17.70 -5.19 27.77
N ARG A 37 18.82 -4.72 27.19
CA ARG A 37 19.07 -4.89 25.74
C ARG A 37 19.39 -6.33 25.34
N ARG A 38 20.12 -7.07 26.18
CA ARG A 38 20.52 -8.45 25.87
C ARG A 38 19.36 -9.44 25.93
N LEU A 39 18.42 -9.22 26.84
CA LEU A 39 17.22 -10.06 26.96
C LEU A 39 16.32 -9.90 25.74
N ARG A 40 16.19 -8.67 25.22
CA ARG A 40 15.42 -8.37 24.02
C ARG A 40 15.99 -9.05 22.77
N THR A 41 17.31 -9.11 22.61
CA THR A 41 17.92 -9.82 21.46
C THR A 41 17.73 -11.32 21.52
N VAL A 42 17.84 -11.94 22.71
CA VAL A 42 17.61 -13.39 22.88
C VAL A 42 16.15 -13.75 22.61
N LEU A 43 15.21 -12.96 23.13
CA LEU A 43 13.78 -13.12 22.87
C LEU A 43 13.45 -12.99 21.37
N PHE A 44 14.05 -12.01 20.68
CA PHE A 44 13.79 -11.81 19.25
C PHE A 44 14.33 -12.95 18.39
N GLY A 45 15.51 -13.49 18.71
CA GLY A 45 16.09 -14.63 18.01
C GLY A 45 15.29 -15.91 18.20
N LEU A 46 14.82 -16.19 19.43
CA LEU A 46 13.96 -17.33 19.71
C LEU A 46 12.63 -17.23 18.92
N SER A 47 11.98 -16.06 18.96
CA SER A 47 10.72 -15.83 18.25
C SER A 47 10.85 -15.97 16.74
N LEU A 48 11.94 -15.48 16.13
CA LEU A 48 12.18 -15.63 14.69
C LEU A 48 12.37 -17.10 14.28
N GLY A 49 13.14 -17.86 15.07
CA GLY A 49 13.37 -19.29 14.81
C GLY A 49 12.08 -20.09 14.88
N THR A 50 11.27 -19.87 15.92
CA THR A 50 9.97 -20.54 16.08
C THR A 50 9.00 -20.16 14.97
N LEU A 51 8.98 -18.89 14.55
CA LEU A 51 8.13 -18.42 13.45
C LEU A 51 8.55 -19.04 12.11
N LEU A 52 9.86 -19.22 11.85
CA LEU A 52 10.36 -19.86 10.64
C LEU A 52 10.00 -21.36 10.58
N VAL A 53 10.06 -22.04 11.73
CA VAL A 53 9.67 -23.45 11.87
C VAL A 53 8.16 -23.63 11.72
N LEU A 54 7.33 -22.76 12.34
CA LEU A 54 5.88 -22.81 12.17
C LEU A 54 5.41 -22.34 10.78
N SER A 55 6.14 -21.42 10.14
CA SER A 55 5.80 -20.94 8.80
C SER A 55 6.02 -22.00 7.72
N GLY A 56 6.56 -23.17 8.05
CA GLY A 56 6.64 -24.28 7.10
C GLY A 56 7.41 -23.91 5.84
N VAL A 57 8.48 -23.11 5.98
CA VAL A 57 9.43 -22.88 4.88
C VAL A 57 10.23 -24.16 4.72
N GLY A 58 9.60 -25.13 4.06
CA GLY A 58 10.18 -26.39 3.64
C GLY A 58 11.32 -26.10 2.68
N ILE A 59 12.54 -26.17 3.18
CA ILE A 59 13.72 -26.37 2.35
C ILE A 59 13.63 -27.82 1.84
N GLY A 60 12.87 -28.06 0.76
CA GLY A 60 12.71 -29.43 0.28
C GLY A 60 11.58 -29.68 -0.71
N THR A 61 11.54 -28.98 -1.84
CA THR A 61 10.83 -29.47 -3.05
C THR A 61 11.72 -29.33 -4.28
N VAL A 62 12.93 -29.87 -4.21
CA VAL A 62 13.72 -30.12 -5.43
C VAL A 62 13.56 -31.60 -5.81
N GLY A 63 12.79 -31.82 -6.87
CA GLY A 63 12.98 -32.93 -7.79
C GLY A 63 12.46 -34.30 -7.37
N ALA A 64 11.20 -34.59 -7.69
CA ALA A 64 10.80 -35.91 -8.21
C ALA A 64 9.36 -35.84 -8.75
N ALA A 65 9.17 -36.41 -9.95
CA ALA A 65 7.89 -36.75 -10.59
C ALA A 65 7.09 -35.63 -11.31
N VAL A 66 7.70 -35.05 -12.35
CA VAL A 66 6.95 -34.73 -13.60
C VAL A 66 7.28 -35.83 -14.61
N ILE A 67 6.73 -37.03 -14.39
CA ILE A 67 6.65 -38.10 -15.38
C ILE A 67 5.16 -38.41 -15.49
N GLY A 68 4.56 -38.01 -16.62
CA GLY A 68 3.25 -38.50 -17.02
C GLY A 68 2.25 -37.42 -17.40
N MET A 69 2.44 -36.73 -18.54
CA MET A 69 1.32 -36.23 -19.35
C MET A 69 1.68 -35.89 -20.82
N SER A 70 2.66 -36.55 -21.43
CA SER A 70 3.10 -36.25 -22.82
C SER A 70 2.62 -37.26 -23.86
N ARG A 71 1.60 -38.08 -23.58
CA ARG A 71 1.11 -39.15 -24.48
C ARG A 71 -0.33 -38.98 -24.99
N LEU A 72 -0.90 -37.78 -24.89
CA LEU A 72 -2.23 -37.46 -25.44
C LEU A 72 -2.19 -36.52 -26.66
N ALA A 73 -1.01 -35.98 -27.02
CA ALA A 73 -0.86 -35.13 -28.21
C ALA A 73 -0.78 -35.92 -29.54
N GLU A 74 -0.74 -37.25 -29.50
CA GLU A 74 -0.45 -38.10 -30.67
C GLU A 74 -1.65 -38.92 -31.17
N LEU A 75 -2.82 -38.79 -30.53
CA LEU A 75 -4.06 -39.46 -30.97
C LEU A 75 -4.96 -38.58 -31.86
N GLN A 76 -4.64 -37.30 -32.07
CA GLN A 76 -5.39 -36.43 -32.99
C GLN A 76 -4.91 -36.49 -34.45
N ARG A 77 -3.91 -37.32 -34.77
CA ARG A 77 -3.31 -37.37 -36.12
C ARG A 77 -3.80 -38.54 -37.00
N GLN A 78 -4.82 -39.28 -36.55
CA GLN A 78 -5.61 -40.17 -37.41
C GLN A 78 -6.90 -39.45 -37.83
N ALA A 79 -6.86 -38.79 -38.98
CA ALA A 79 -8.06 -38.40 -39.72
C ALA A 79 -7.96 -38.98 -41.15
N PRO A 80 -8.93 -39.77 -41.64
CA PRO A 80 -9.13 -39.98 -43.07
C PRO A 80 -9.92 -38.81 -43.69
N PRO A 81 -9.80 -38.55 -45.02
CA PRO A 81 -10.44 -37.41 -45.66
C PRO A 81 -11.84 -37.77 -46.16
N ALA A 82 -12.85 -36.95 -45.88
CA ALA A 82 -14.11 -36.98 -46.61
C ALA A 82 -14.85 -35.64 -46.58
N THR A 83 -14.89 -35.04 -47.78
CA THR A 83 -15.93 -34.16 -48.38
C THR A 83 -16.26 -32.78 -47.78
N PRO A 84 -16.21 -31.71 -48.61
CA PRO A 84 -16.76 -30.40 -48.28
C PRO A 84 -18.23 -30.31 -48.73
N SER A 85 -19.14 -29.83 -47.87
CA SER A 85 -20.41 -29.29 -48.36
C SER A 85 -21.07 -28.33 -47.36
N ALA A 86 -21.08 -27.07 -47.80
CA ALA A 86 -22.14 -26.09 -47.71
C ALA A 86 -22.70 -25.61 -46.33
N ARG A 87 -22.36 -24.34 -46.05
CA ARG A 87 -23.30 -23.21 -45.88
C ARG A 87 -24.12 -23.13 -44.59
N ALA A 88 -23.67 -22.24 -43.70
CA ALA A 88 -24.52 -21.22 -43.06
C ALA A 88 -23.65 -20.02 -42.60
N THR A 89 -24.27 -18.85 -42.61
CA THR A 89 -23.75 -17.47 -42.70
C THR A 89 -23.15 -16.85 -41.42
N PRO A 90 -22.46 -15.69 -41.54
CA PRO A 90 -21.66 -15.05 -40.49
C PRO A 90 -22.48 -14.06 -39.65
N ALA A 91 -22.31 -14.07 -38.32
CA ALA A 91 -22.55 -12.91 -37.43
C ALA A 91 -22.39 -13.31 -35.96
N ALA A 92 -21.22 -13.07 -35.41
CA ALA A 92 -21.07 -12.62 -34.02
C ALA A 92 -19.74 -11.89 -33.94
N THR A 93 -19.77 -10.63 -34.39
CA THR A 93 -18.80 -9.61 -34.03
C THR A 93 -18.76 -9.53 -32.50
N ALA A 94 -17.87 -10.29 -31.86
CA ALA A 94 -17.46 -9.99 -30.50
C ALA A 94 -16.61 -8.73 -30.59
N SER A 95 -17.16 -7.67 -29.98
CA SER A 95 -16.68 -6.31 -29.82
C SER A 95 -15.24 -6.02 -30.26
N PRO A 96 -14.98 -4.91 -30.97
CA PRO A 96 -13.62 -4.43 -31.13
C PRO A 96 -13.06 -4.19 -29.72
N ALA A 97 -12.03 -4.96 -29.34
CA ALA A 97 -11.19 -4.62 -28.21
C ALA A 97 -10.80 -3.15 -28.43
N PRO A 98 -11.18 -2.22 -27.52
CA PRO A 98 -10.91 -0.82 -27.75
C PRO A 98 -9.41 -0.69 -27.94
N ALA A 99 -9.02 -0.10 -29.07
CA ALA A 99 -7.64 0.18 -29.42
C ALA A 99 -6.91 0.64 -28.17
N ALA A 100 -5.93 -0.16 -27.73
CA ALA A 100 -5.11 0.14 -26.59
C ALA A 100 -4.40 1.47 -26.88
N THR A 101 -5.05 2.55 -26.49
CA THR A 101 -4.46 3.88 -26.47
C THR A 101 -3.29 3.76 -25.51
N PRO A 102 -2.06 4.20 -25.86
CA PRO A 102 -0.90 4.06 -24.99
C PRO A 102 -1.27 4.57 -23.60
N GLY A 103 -1.44 3.62 -22.69
CA GLY A 103 -2.05 3.85 -21.39
C GLY A 103 -1.07 4.61 -20.51
N ALA A 104 -1.61 5.49 -19.66
CA ALA A 104 -0.79 6.08 -18.62
C ALA A 104 -0.21 4.97 -17.72
N VAL A 105 0.99 5.18 -17.21
CA VAL A 105 1.66 4.27 -16.28
C VAL A 105 2.13 4.99 -15.03
N LEU A 106 2.05 4.29 -13.91
CA LEU A 106 2.61 4.72 -12.63
C LEU A 106 3.97 4.09 -12.33
N GLY A 107 4.35 3.01 -13.02
CA GLY A 107 5.56 2.26 -12.67
C GLY A 107 5.48 1.64 -11.27
N VAL A 108 4.33 1.06 -10.93
CA VAL A 108 4.13 0.34 -9.66
C VAL A 108 3.58 -1.04 -9.94
N GLU A 109 3.98 -1.99 -9.11
CA GLU A 109 3.42 -3.33 -9.06
C GLU A 109 2.50 -3.41 -7.84
N ALA A 110 1.26 -3.81 -8.06
CA ALA A 110 0.25 -3.89 -7.03
C ALA A 110 -0.42 -5.26 -7.00
N VAL A 111 -0.75 -5.71 -5.80
CA VAL A 111 -1.57 -6.90 -5.53
C VAL A 111 -2.77 -6.50 -4.68
N ASP A 112 -3.78 -7.37 -4.61
CA ASP A 112 -4.93 -7.13 -3.75
C ASP A 112 -4.49 -7.13 -2.28
N ALA A 113 -4.95 -6.14 -1.52
CA ALA A 113 -4.71 -6.10 -0.08
C ALA A 113 -5.72 -7.01 0.66
N GLU A 114 -5.42 -7.40 1.90
CA GLU A 114 -6.35 -8.18 2.76
C GLU A 114 -7.68 -7.46 3.03
N LYS A 115 -7.67 -6.12 2.94
CA LYS A 115 -8.84 -5.24 3.03
C LYS A 115 -8.95 -4.47 1.72
N ALA A 116 -10.03 -3.71 1.54
CA ALA A 116 -10.18 -2.81 0.41
C ALA A 116 -8.92 -1.96 0.16
N GLY A 117 -8.36 -2.08 -1.05
CA GLY A 117 -7.18 -1.36 -1.49
C GLY A 117 -6.23 -2.19 -2.35
N ALA A 118 -5.32 -1.49 -3.03
CA ALA A 118 -4.24 -2.11 -3.79
C ALA A 118 -2.93 -1.99 -3.01
N LEU A 119 -2.37 -3.12 -2.57
CA LEU A 119 -1.07 -3.16 -1.89
C LEU A 119 0.06 -3.04 -2.90
N LEU A 120 0.90 -2.02 -2.76
CA LEU A 120 2.08 -1.83 -3.57
C LEU A 120 3.18 -2.80 -3.15
N VAL A 121 3.49 -3.76 -4.01
CA VAL A 121 4.58 -4.72 -3.80
C VAL A 121 5.86 -4.28 -4.49
N GLY A 122 5.78 -3.39 -5.48
CA GLY A 122 6.95 -2.87 -6.18
C GLY A 122 6.73 -1.44 -6.64
N VAL A 123 7.79 -0.66 -6.62
CA VAL A 123 7.82 0.69 -7.20
C VAL A 123 9.08 0.78 -8.06
N HIS A 124 8.91 1.12 -9.33
CA HIS A 124 10.00 1.22 -10.29
C HIS A 124 10.79 2.52 -10.08
N VAL A 125 12.12 2.41 -10.09
CA VAL A 125 13.04 3.54 -9.88
C VAL A 125 14.03 3.59 -11.06
N PRO A 126 14.11 4.71 -11.81
CA PRO A 126 13.24 5.88 -11.73
C PRO A 126 11.84 5.60 -12.30
N GLY A 127 10.81 6.24 -11.75
CA GLY A 127 9.45 6.10 -12.25
C GLY A 127 8.48 7.15 -11.67
N PRO A 128 7.30 7.35 -12.30
CA PRO A 128 6.34 8.36 -11.87
C PRO A 128 5.80 8.09 -10.45
N GLY A 129 5.59 6.82 -10.08
CA GLY A 129 5.20 6.42 -8.74
C GLY A 129 6.29 6.71 -7.70
N TYR A 130 7.56 6.48 -8.06
CA TYR A 130 8.70 6.82 -7.20
C TYR A 130 8.84 8.34 -7.02
N ALA A 131 8.70 9.12 -8.10
CA ALA A 131 8.76 10.58 -8.05
C ALA A 131 7.62 11.18 -7.19
N ALA A 132 6.47 10.50 -7.12
CA ALA A 132 5.37 10.87 -6.23
C ALA A 132 5.60 10.47 -4.76
N GLY A 133 6.66 9.72 -4.46
CA GLY A 133 6.98 9.24 -3.11
C GLY A 133 6.22 7.98 -2.69
N LEU A 134 5.70 7.19 -3.64
CA LEU A 134 5.12 5.89 -3.33
C LEU A 134 6.21 4.93 -2.85
N VAL A 135 5.91 4.17 -1.80
CA VAL A 135 6.83 3.19 -1.24
C VAL A 135 6.21 1.79 -1.27
N ARG A 136 7.06 0.78 -1.44
CA ARG A 136 6.65 -0.62 -1.29
C ARG A 136 6.05 -0.84 0.11
N GLY A 137 4.91 -1.52 0.17
CA GLY A 137 4.16 -1.78 1.39
C GLY A 137 3.01 -0.80 1.63
N ASP A 138 2.90 0.25 0.82
CA ASP A 138 1.76 1.16 0.88
C ASP A 138 0.51 0.52 0.31
N VAL A 139 -0.63 0.76 0.95
CA VAL A 139 -1.94 0.35 0.44
C VAL A 139 -2.62 1.57 -0.16
N LEU A 140 -2.88 1.55 -1.46
CA LEU A 140 -3.55 2.61 -2.18
C LEU A 140 -5.06 2.43 -2.08
N LEU A 141 -5.73 3.43 -1.54
CA LEU A 141 -7.16 3.39 -1.20
C LEU A 141 -8.00 4.25 -2.15
N ARG A 142 -7.38 5.27 -2.75
CA ARG A 142 -8.07 6.20 -3.62
C ARG A 142 -7.17 6.69 -4.74
N PHE A 143 -7.72 6.75 -5.94
CA PHE A 143 -7.11 7.28 -7.15
C PHE A 143 -7.97 8.42 -7.69
N GLY A 144 -7.51 9.66 -7.48
CA GLY A 144 -8.29 10.88 -7.71
C GLY A 144 -9.56 10.90 -6.86
N SER A 145 -10.71 10.95 -7.53
CA SER A 145 -12.03 10.87 -6.90
C SER A 145 -12.49 9.43 -6.64
N SER A 146 -11.89 8.44 -7.31
CA SER A 146 -12.35 7.05 -7.33
C SER A 146 -11.75 6.23 -6.19
N ARG A 147 -12.59 5.45 -5.51
CA ARG A 147 -12.13 4.49 -4.49
C ARG A 147 -11.49 3.28 -5.18
N VAL A 148 -10.39 2.80 -4.62
CA VAL A 148 -9.67 1.62 -5.09
C VAL A 148 -9.93 0.52 -4.08
N ASP A 149 -10.61 -0.54 -4.50
CA ASP A 149 -10.90 -1.68 -3.64
C ASP A 149 -10.02 -2.89 -4.00
N SER A 150 -9.52 -2.97 -5.24
CA SER A 150 -8.61 -4.02 -5.73
C SER A 150 -7.45 -3.47 -6.57
N ALA A 151 -6.43 -4.29 -6.79
CA ALA A 151 -5.33 -3.99 -7.72
C ALA A 151 -5.82 -3.90 -9.17
N ALA A 152 -6.84 -4.67 -9.54
CA ALA A 152 -7.47 -4.57 -10.86
C ALA A 152 -8.12 -3.20 -11.08
N ASP A 153 -8.76 -2.62 -10.05
CA ASP A 153 -9.34 -1.28 -10.13
C ASP A 153 -8.25 -0.22 -10.30
N LEU A 154 -7.14 -0.34 -9.56
CA LEU A 154 -5.99 0.53 -9.73
C LEU A 154 -5.47 0.49 -11.18
N ALA A 155 -5.26 -0.70 -11.73
CA ALA A 155 -4.80 -0.86 -13.11
C ALA A 155 -5.78 -0.21 -14.12
N ARG A 156 -7.09 -0.39 -13.91
CA ARG A 156 -8.13 0.27 -14.73
C ARG A 156 -8.06 1.78 -14.61
N PHE A 157 -7.99 2.35 -13.40
CA PHE A 157 -7.94 3.80 -13.23
C PHE A 157 -6.67 4.42 -13.81
N VAL A 158 -5.55 3.73 -13.69
CA VAL A 158 -4.27 4.14 -14.30
C VAL A 158 -4.38 4.11 -15.82
N ALA A 159 -4.96 3.06 -16.41
CA ALA A 159 -5.17 3.00 -17.86
C ALA A 159 -6.07 4.13 -18.40
N HIS A 160 -7.03 4.60 -17.61
CA HIS A 160 -7.92 5.72 -17.97
C HIS A 160 -7.38 7.09 -17.56
N ALA A 161 -6.28 7.14 -16.80
CA ALA A 161 -5.67 8.39 -16.38
C ALA A 161 -5.02 9.10 -17.57
N ARG A 162 -5.05 10.44 -17.56
CA ARG A 162 -4.35 11.22 -18.59
C ARG A 162 -2.87 11.35 -18.21
N PRO A 163 -1.93 10.92 -19.07
CA PRO A 163 -0.52 11.16 -18.84
C PRO A 163 -0.22 12.65 -18.67
N GLY A 164 0.75 12.98 -17.82
CA GLY A 164 1.17 14.35 -17.53
C GLY A 164 0.17 15.18 -16.70
N LYS A 165 -1.02 14.67 -16.40
CA LYS A 165 -1.97 15.36 -15.52
C LYS A 165 -1.79 14.90 -14.07
N PRO A 166 -1.62 15.81 -13.09
CA PRO A 166 -1.50 15.41 -11.70
C PRO A 166 -2.78 14.73 -11.20
N VAL A 167 -2.62 13.61 -10.52
CA VAL A 167 -3.68 12.84 -9.87
C VAL A 167 -3.37 12.71 -8.38
N LEU A 168 -4.37 13.00 -7.54
CA LEU A 168 -4.26 12.83 -6.10
C LEU A 168 -4.46 11.35 -5.73
N LEU A 169 -3.53 10.78 -4.99
CA LEU A 169 -3.59 9.44 -4.42
C LEU A 169 -3.81 9.54 -2.92
N THR A 170 -4.58 8.62 -2.35
CA THR A 170 -4.62 8.41 -0.91
C THR A 170 -4.04 7.03 -0.61
N VAL A 171 -2.93 7.02 0.14
CA VAL A 171 -2.23 5.80 0.53
C VAL A 171 -2.27 5.64 2.05
N ARG A 172 -2.23 4.39 2.49
CA ARG A 172 -2.00 4.02 3.88
C ARG A 172 -0.67 3.31 3.98
N HIS A 173 0.25 3.88 4.75
CA HIS A 173 1.55 3.28 5.01
C HIS A 173 1.44 2.06 5.91
N THR A 174 2.48 1.23 5.93
CA THR A 174 2.53 0.06 6.83
C THR A 174 2.38 0.42 8.31
N GLY A 175 2.74 1.64 8.71
CA GLY A 175 2.57 2.16 10.07
C GLY A 175 1.14 2.61 10.41
N GLY A 176 0.19 2.47 9.48
CA GLY A 176 -1.22 2.82 9.67
C GLY A 176 -1.57 4.28 9.37
N GLY A 177 -0.58 5.15 9.15
CA GLY A 177 -0.79 6.53 8.75
C GLY A 177 -1.33 6.66 7.33
N PHE A 178 -2.22 7.63 7.11
CA PHE A 178 -2.74 7.97 5.79
C PHE A 178 -1.98 9.17 5.24
N GLN A 179 -1.59 9.11 3.99
CA GLN A 179 -0.93 10.21 3.29
C GLN A 179 -1.59 10.43 1.94
N GLN A 180 -1.69 11.71 1.55
CA GLN A 180 -2.08 12.09 0.21
C GLN A 180 -0.86 12.45 -0.61
N LEU A 181 -0.75 11.89 -1.81
CA LEU A 181 0.39 12.08 -2.71
C LEU A 181 -0.13 12.52 -4.07
N THR A 182 0.56 13.43 -4.73
CA THR A 182 0.23 13.82 -6.10
C THR A 182 1.16 13.11 -7.06
N VAL A 183 0.61 12.30 -7.96
CA VAL A 183 1.38 11.60 -8.99
C VAL A 183 1.11 12.18 -10.36
N LEU A 184 2.14 12.20 -11.20
CA LEU A 184 2.03 12.52 -12.62
C LEU A 184 2.16 11.21 -13.40
N PRO A 185 1.06 10.63 -13.92
CA PRO A 185 1.14 9.42 -14.72
C PRO A 185 2.00 9.66 -15.97
N GLY A 186 2.93 8.76 -16.25
CA GLY A 186 3.80 8.81 -17.43
C GLY A 186 3.24 8.02 -18.60
N VAL A 187 3.95 8.01 -19.72
CA VAL A 187 3.76 7.05 -20.81
C VAL A 187 4.96 6.10 -20.85
N VAL A 188 4.74 4.84 -21.22
CA VAL A 188 5.83 3.95 -21.59
C VAL A 188 6.21 4.31 -23.02
N VAL A 189 7.45 4.74 -23.22
CA VAL A 189 8.03 5.03 -24.54
C VAL A 189 9.05 3.96 -24.87
#